data_AF-A0A8T1WN69-F1
#
_entry.id   AF-A0A8T1WN69-F1
#
_cell.length_a   1.000
_cell.length_b   1.000
_cell.length_c   1.000
_cell.angle_alpha   90.00
_cell.angle_beta   90.00
_cell.angle_gamma   90.00
#
_symmetry.space_group_name_H-M   'P 1'
#
loop_
_entity.id
_entity.type
_entity.pdbx_description
1 polymer ?
#
loop_
_entity_poly.entity_id
_entity_poly.type
_entity_poly.pdbx_seq_one_letter_code
_entity_poly.pdbx_strand_id
1 'polypeptide(L)'
;MLISFSELWSDPSPTEAELEQFYEDGVFSVGPGKLETYCLLSGNLASASSSNRDRACASVGAELENAGVTTPLWNSTPIFTYQVDEYSNRTATVPPNSSVLMINGGFDFQTPWEFGRHQFESMALGDPDSSSKMMIEFEFGSHVCGLSPTTKDDDTLCGPSIVASFILESGDTEAVDTSCMANLPELELNDDAFAMVVESLVEAQREQKLNDGTEASG
;
A
#
# COMPACT_ATOMS: atom_id res chain seq x y z
N MET A 1 -1.22 -4.83 -8.79
CA MET A 1 -0.31 -5.90 -9.28
C MET A 1 0.36 -5.52 -10.60
N LEU A 2 -0.36 -5.24 -11.71
CA LEU A 2 0.28 -4.85 -12.98
C LEU A 2 1.23 -3.65 -12.85
N ILE A 3 0.71 -2.51 -12.36
CA ILE A 3 1.51 -1.29 -12.08
C ILE A 3 2.56 -1.60 -11.01
N SER A 4 2.17 -2.27 -9.92
CA SER A 4 3.06 -2.61 -8.82
C SER A 4 4.32 -3.35 -9.28
N PHE A 5 4.19 -4.37 -10.13
CA PHE A 5 5.34 -5.16 -10.61
C PHE A 5 6.09 -4.53 -11.78
N SER A 6 5.48 -3.57 -12.50
CA SER A 6 6.13 -2.89 -13.62
C SER A 6 6.86 -1.62 -13.18
N GLU A 7 6.35 -0.92 -12.16
CA GLU A 7 6.84 0.41 -11.78
C GLU A 7 7.28 0.56 -10.32
N LEU A 8 6.69 -0.21 -9.38
CA LEU A 8 6.97 -0.05 -7.95
C LEU A 8 7.91 -1.12 -7.39
N TRP A 9 8.01 -2.26 -8.06
CA TRP A 9 8.89 -3.34 -7.65
C TRP A 9 10.34 -2.92 -7.83
N SER A 10 11.16 -3.16 -6.82
CA SER A 10 12.56 -2.74 -6.84
C SER A 10 13.34 -3.49 -7.93
N ASP A 11 14.17 -2.74 -8.66
CA ASP A 11 15.13 -3.28 -9.63
C ASP A 11 16.55 -2.84 -9.22
N PRO A 12 17.46 -3.77 -8.85
CA PRO A 12 17.28 -5.23 -8.82
C PRO A 12 16.32 -5.70 -7.72
N SER A 13 15.65 -6.84 -7.92
CA SER A 13 14.73 -7.37 -6.91
C SER A 13 15.45 -7.75 -5.61
N PRO A 14 14.81 -7.51 -4.45
CA PRO A 14 15.27 -8.05 -3.18
C PRO A 14 15.05 -9.56 -3.13
N THR A 15 15.98 -10.27 -2.52
CA THR A 15 15.85 -11.70 -2.20
C THR A 15 14.88 -11.91 -1.04
N GLU A 16 14.41 -13.14 -0.85
CA GLU A 16 13.52 -13.50 0.26
C GLU A 16 14.12 -13.09 1.63
N ALA A 17 15.40 -13.37 1.85
CA ALA A 17 16.08 -13.00 3.09
C ALA A 17 16.19 -11.47 3.29
N GLU A 18 16.34 -10.70 2.21
CA GLU A 18 16.33 -9.23 2.30
C GLU A 18 14.91 -8.70 2.59
N LEU A 19 13.87 -9.31 2.00
CA LEU A 19 12.47 -8.98 2.30
C LEU A 19 12.10 -9.33 3.75
N GLU A 20 12.54 -10.48 4.25
CA GLU A 20 12.36 -10.90 5.64
C GLU A 20 13.08 -9.93 6.58
N GLN A 21 14.32 -9.55 6.27
CA GLN A 21 15.05 -8.56 7.05
C GLN A 21 14.32 -7.20 7.07
N PHE A 22 13.80 -6.72 5.93
CA PHE A 22 13.00 -5.49 5.90
C PHE A 22 11.74 -5.60 6.76
N TYR A 23 11.10 -6.77 6.78
CA TYR A 23 9.95 -7.02 7.63
C TYR A 23 10.34 -6.98 9.12
N GLU A 24 11.42 -7.65 9.51
CA GLU A 24 11.90 -7.70 10.90
C GLU A 24 12.41 -6.34 11.42
N ASP A 25 13.08 -5.57 10.56
CA ASP A 25 13.63 -4.25 10.91
C ASP A 25 12.54 -3.16 10.97
N GLY A 26 11.39 -3.39 10.33
CA GLY A 26 10.31 -2.40 10.26
C GLY A 26 9.42 -2.38 11.51
N VAL A 27 9.13 -1.17 11.99
CA VAL A 27 8.28 -0.95 13.18
C VAL A 27 6.82 -1.34 12.95
N PHE A 28 6.35 -1.20 11.70
CA PHE A 28 4.99 -1.52 11.27
C PHE A 28 5.03 -2.19 9.89
N SER A 29 5.62 -3.39 9.85
CA SER A 29 5.73 -4.16 8.62
C SER A 29 4.46 -4.97 8.33
N VAL A 30 4.02 -4.96 7.08
CA VAL A 30 3.04 -5.92 6.57
C VAL A 30 3.83 -7.06 5.92
N GLY A 31 3.36 -8.31 6.11
CA GLY A 31 4.08 -9.58 5.85
C GLY A 31 4.91 -9.69 4.56
N PRO A 32 5.77 -10.72 4.46
CA PRO A 32 6.84 -10.78 3.46
C PRO A 32 6.32 -10.53 2.05
N GLY A 33 7.12 -9.76 1.30
CA GLY A 33 6.77 -9.28 -0.04
C GLY A 33 6.36 -10.42 -0.98
N LYS A 34 5.59 -10.10 -2.02
CA LYS A 34 5.05 -11.09 -2.96
C LYS A 34 6.09 -11.56 -4.00
N LEU A 35 7.29 -11.96 -3.57
CA LEU A 35 8.42 -12.29 -4.46
C LEU A 35 8.06 -13.42 -5.43
N GLU A 36 7.47 -14.51 -4.95
CA GLU A 36 7.03 -15.61 -5.80
C GLU A 36 6.02 -15.17 -6.86
N THR A 37 5.08 -14.30 -6.46
CA THR A 37 4.05 -13.75 -7.35
C THR A 37 4.69 -12.82 -8.38
N TYR A 38 5.64 -11.99 -7.98
CA TYR A 38 6.42 -11.15 -8.90
C TYR A 38 7.13 -12.03 -9.93
N CYS A 39 7.88 -13.04 -9.47
CA CYS A 39 8.65 -13.92 -10.34
C CYS A 39 7.78 -14.66 -11.36
N LEU A 40 6.59 -15.10 -10.93
CA LEU A 40 5.61 -15.74 -11.79
C LEU A 40 5.05 -14.76 -12.83
N LEU A 41 4.56 -13.60 -12.38
CA LEU A 41 3.87 -12.65 -13.25
C LEU A 41 4.82 -11.83 -14.15
N SER A 42 6.08 -11.68 -13.79
CA SER A 42 7.08 -11.02 -14.64
C SER A 42 7.66 -11.97 -15.71
N GLY A 43 7.36 -13.26 -15.64
CA GLY A 43 7.97 -14.30 -16.47
C GLY A 43 9.39 -14.69 -16.07
N ASN A 44 9.89 -14.21 -14.92
CA ASN A 44 11.22 -14.55 -14.42
C ASN A 44 11.36 -16.02 -13.97
N LEU A 45 10.25 -16.77 -13.79
CA LEU A 45 10.28 -18.22 -13.56
C LEU A 45 10.45 -19.06 -14.83
N ALA A 46 10.17 -18.53 -16.02
CA ALA A 46 10.22 -19.30 -17.26
C ALA A 46 11.65 -19.70 -17.65
N SER A 47 11.84 -20.92 -18.16
CA SER A 47 13.16 -21.45 -18.56
C SER A 47 13.80 -20.65 -19.71
N ALA A 48 12.98 -20.02 -20.55
CA ALA A 48 13.43 -19.13 -21.63
C ALA A 48 14.01 -17.79 -21.14
N SER A 49 13.81 -17.42 -19.86
CA SER A 49 14.34 -16.18 -19.24
C SER A 49 15.77 -16.35 -18.69
N SER A 50 16.38 -17.53 -18.82
CA SER A 50 17.57 -17.94 -18.04
C SER A 50 18.81 -17.06 -18.19
N SER A 51 18.99 -16.32 -19.28
CA SER A 51 20.20 -15.49 -19.47
C SER A 51 20.14 -14.13 -18.79
N ASN A 52 18.94 -13.63 -18.43
CA ASN A 52 18.72 -12.34 -17.76
C ASN A 52 17.74 -12.49 -16.57
N ARG A 53 17.63 -13.70 -16.01
CA ARG A 53 16.71 -13.97 -14.90
C ARG A 53 17.14 -13.17 -13.67
N ASP A 54 16.18 -12.48 -13.05
CA ASP A 54 16.39 -11.81 -11.77
C ASP A 54 16.95 -12.80 -10.72
N ARG A 55 18.00 -12.38 -9.99
CA ARG A 55 18.66 -13.20 -8.96
C ARG A 55 17.67 -13.73 -7.92
N ALA A 56 16.68 -12.93 -7.52
CA ALA A 56 15.71 -13.29 -6.50
C ALA A 56 14.72 -14.34 -6.99
N CYS A 57 14.47 -14.38 -8.30
CA CYS A 57 13.60 -15.39 -8.92
C CYS A 57 14.32 -16.70 -9.23
N ALA A 58 15.64 -16.70 -9.27
CA ALA A 58 16.41 -17.93 -9.46
C ALA A 58 16.29 -18.88 -8.25
N SER A 59 16.31 -18.35 -7.02
CA SER A 59 16.10 -19.14 -5.80
C SER A 59 14.67 -19.67 -5.73
N VAL A 60 13.67 -18.83 -5.98
CA VAL A 60 12.25 -19.23 -6.01
C VAL A 60 12.02 -20.38 -7.01
N GLY A 61 12.58 -20.27 -8.21
CA GLY A 61 12.47 -21.34 -9.22
C GLY A 61 13.05 -22.67 -8.73
N ALA A 62 14.21 -22.65 -8.09
CA ALA A 62 14.84 -23.86 -7.55
C ALA A 62 14.04 -24.50 -6.41
N GLU A 63 13.45 -23.69 -5.52
CA GLU A 63 12.61 -24.17 -4.42
C GLU A 63 11.32 -24.81 -4.92
N LEU A 64 10.65 -24.18 -5.88
CA LEU A 64 9.44 -24.75 -6.48
C LEU A 64 9.72 -26.03 -7.28
N GLU A 65 10.86 -26.11 -7.98
CA GLU A 65 11.31 -27.35 -8.65
C GLU A 65 11.54 -28.48 -7.63
N ASN A 66 12.19 -28.18 -6.49
CA ASN A 66 12.38 -29.14 -5.40
C ASN A 66 11.06 -29.59 -4.77
N ALA A 67 10.05 -28.71 -4.72
CA ALA A 67 8.70 -29.02 -4.26
C ALA A 67 7.87 -29.82 -5.28
N GLY A 68 8.42 -30.15 -6.46
CA GLY A 68 7.72 -30.90 -7.50
C GLY A 68 6.73 -30.06 -8.31
N VAL A 69 6.76 -28.73 -8.20
CA VAL A 69 5.97 -27.84 -9.05
C VAL A 69 6.63 -27.78 -10.41
N THR A 70 5.95 -28.32 -11.43
CA THR A 70 6.56 -28.51 -12.75
C THR A 70 6.49 -27.25 -13.63
N THR A 71 7.53 -27.07 -14.46
CA THR A 71 7.74 -25.99 -15.43
C THR A 71 6.67 -25.75 -16.51
N PRO A 72 5.78 -26.70 -16.90
CA PRO A 72 4.75 -26.43 -17.92
C PRO A 72 3.78 -25.31 -17.54
N LEU A 73 3.50 -25.14 -16.24
CA LEU A 73 2.63 -24.07 -15.75
C LEU A 73 3.28 -22.69 -15.88
N TRP A 74 4.58 -22.57 -15.59
CA TRP A 74 5.31 -21.29 -15.65
C TRP A 74 5.51 -20.83 -17.09
N ASN A 75 5.90 -21.74 -17.98
CA ASN A 75 6.07 -21.42 -19.39
C ASN A 75 4.74 -21.07 -20.10
N SER A 76 3.60 -21.42 -19.48
CA SER A 76 2.26 -21.10 -19.98
C SER A 76 1.65 -19.87 -19.30
N THR A 77 2.32 -19.29 -18.30
CA THR A 77 1.81 -18.12 -17.59
C THR A 77 2.07 -16.87 -18.43
N PRO A 78 1.03 -16.08 -18.78
CA PRO A 78 1.23 -14.82 -19.48
C PRO A 78 2.06 -13.87 -18.64
N ILE A 79 3.01 -13.18 -19.28
CA ILE A 79 3.74 -12.08 -18.65
C ILE A 79 2.74 -10.95 -18.38
N PHE A 80 2.59 -10.58 -17.12
CA PHE A 80 1.68 -9.58 -16.60
C PHE A 80 2.45 -8.38 -16.04
N THR A 81 3.37 -7.88 -16.85
CA THR A 81 4.12 -6.63 -16.69
C THR A 81 4.13 -5.87 -18.01
N TYR A 82 4.42 -4.58 -17.99
CA TYR A 82 4.60 -3.77 -19.19
C TYR A 82 5.93 -3.02 -19.16
N GLN A 83 6.37 -2.60 -20.35
CA GLN A 83 7.52 -1.71 -20.47
C GLN A 83 7.10 -0.33 -19.99
N VAL A 84 7.85 0.16 -19.00
CA VAL A 84 7.71 1.49 -18.43
C VAL A 84 7.83 2.55 -19.55
N ASP A 85 6.89 3.49 -19.57
CA ASP A 85 6.84 4.54 -20.60
C ASP A 85 7.28 5.91 -20.05
N GLU A 86 7.07 6.96 -20.86
CA GLU A 86 7.48 8.33 -20.52
C GLU A 86 6.74 8.93 -19.31
N TYR A 87 5.63 8.34 -18.88
CA TYR A 87 4.82 8.80 -17.75
C TYR A 87 5.25 8.20 -16.41
N SER A 88 6.12 7.19 -16.42
CA SER A 88 6.63 6.62 -15.17
C SER A 88 7.58 7.55 -14.45
N ASN A 89 7.50 7.53 -13.12
CA ASN A 89 8.24 8.44 -12.25
C ASN A 89 8.05 9.93 -12.63
N ARG A 90 6.88 10.26 -13.21
CA ARG A 90 6.45 11.61 -13.50
C ARG A 90 5.19 11.91 -12.70
N THR A 91 5.23 12.99 -11.95
CA THR A 91 4.02 13.51 -11.32
C THR A 91 3.14 14.19 -12.36
N ALA A 92 1.85 13.86 -12.37
CA ALA A 92 0.87 14.48 -13.24
C ALA A 92 0.66 15.96 -12.90
N THR A 93 0.36 16.77 -13.91
CA THR A 93 -0.03 18.18 -13.74
C THR A 93 -1.54 18.29 -13.55
N VAL A 94 -2.02 19.17 -12.67
CA VAL A 94 -3.46 19.51 -12.57
C VAL A 94 -3.88 20.25 -13.84
N PRO A 95 -4.83 19.74 -14.63
CA PRO A 95 -5.27 20.42 -15.85
C PRO A 95 -5.90 21.79 -15.55
N PRO A 96 -5.93 22.72 -16.54
CA PRO A 96 -6.70 23.96 -16.40
C PRO A 96 -8.18 23.70 -16.09
N ASN A 97 -8.81 24.60 -15.33
CA ASN A 97 -10.20 24.48 -14.86
C ASN A 97 -10.48 23.18 -14.07
N SER A 98 -9.48 22.69 -13.33
CA SER A 98 -9.59 21.48 -12.53
C SER A 98 -8.94 21.67 -11.17
N SER A 99 -9.40 20.92 -10.18
CA SER A 99 -8.80 20.92 -8.85
C SER A 99 -8.56 19.51 -8.35
N VAL A 100 -7.62 19.38 -7.40
CA VAL A 100 -7.26 18.11 -6.76
C VAL A 100 -7.37 18.24 -5.25
N LEU A 101 -8.14 17.35 -4.65
CA LEU A 101 -8.12 17.08 -3.21
C LEU A 101 -7.26 15.83 -2.96
N MET A 102 -6.21 15.99 -2.16
CA MET A 102 -5.37 14.89 -1.68
C MET A 102 -5.61 14.67 -0.19
N ILE A 103 -5.88 13.43 0.21
CA ILE A 103 -6.03 13.04 1.61
C ILE A 103 -4.89 12.08 1.97
N ASN A 104 -4.20 12.39 3.06
CA ASN A 104 -3.01 11.67 3.49
C ASN A 104 -3.14 11.24 4.96
N GLY A 105 -2.75 10.01 5.29
CA GLY A 105 -2.79 9.47 6.64
C GLY A 105 -1.39 9.32 7.22
N GLY A 106 -1.12 9.85 8.41
CA GLY A 106 0.20 9.75 9.04
C GLY A 106 0.56 8.35 9.53
N PHE A 107 -0.42 7.46 9.71
CA PHE A 107 -0.24 6.04 10.02
C PHE A 107 -0.57 5.13 8.83
N ASP A 108 -0.47 5.65 7.60
CA ASP A 108 -0.59 4.83 6.41
C ASP A 108 0.74 4.13 6.09
N PHE A 109 0.92 2.92 6.62
CA PHE A 109 2.13 2.11 6.35
C PHE A 109 2.13 1.46 4.96
N GLN A 110 1.02 1.52 4.21
CA GLN A 110 0.94 0.99 2.84
C GLN A 110 1.31 2.05 1.80
N THR A 111 0.90 3.30 2.04
CA THR A 111 1.28 4.48 1.26
C THR A 111 1.83 5.55 2.21
N PRO A 112 3.13 5.45 2.60
CA PRO A 112 3.72 6.34 3.59
C PRO A 112 3.51 7.82 3.31
N TRP A 113 3.18 8.56 4.38
CA TRP A 113 2.77 9.95 4.33
C TRP A 113 3.76 10.87 3.60
N GLU A 114 5.07 10.60 3.61
CA GLU A 114 6.06 11.41 2.89
C GLU A 114 5.90 11.32 1.38
N PHE A 115 5.50 10.15 0.85
CA PHE A 115 5.27 9.99 -0.59
C PHE A 115 4.01 10.73 -1.03
N GLY A 116 2.98 10.77 -0.19
CA GLY A 116 1.79 11.59 -0.40
C GLY A 116 2.14 13.08 -0.47
N ARG A 117 2.90 13.59 0.51
CA ARG A 117 3.42 14.97 0.52
C ARG A 117 4.25 15.28 -0.71
N HIS A 118 5.20 14.40 -1.04
CA HIS A 118 6.05 14.57 -2.20
C HIS A 118 5.23 14.68 -3.49
N GLN A 119 4.27 13.78 -3.71
CA GLN A 119 3.37 13.80 -4.86
C GLN A 119 2.53 15.07 -4.90
N PHE A 120 2.03 15.55 -3.77
CA PHE A 120 1.30 16.82 -3.70
C PHE A 120 2.19 17.99 -4.08
N GLU A 121 3.38 18.10 -3.50
CA GLU A 121 4.32 19.19 -3.74
C GLU A 121 4.78 19.23 -5.21
N SER A 122 5.13 18.07 -5.77
CA SER A 122 5.62 17.94 -7.15
C SER A 122 4.54 18.15 -8.21
N MET A 123 3.25 18.04 -7.84
CA MET A 123 2.12 18.24 -8.75
C MET A 123 2.05 19.69 -9.22
N ALA A 124 2.38 19.92 -10.49
CA ALA A 124 2.30 21.25 -11.08
C ALA A 124 0.84 21.67 -11.32
N LEU A 125 0.59 22.98 -11.30
CA LEU A 125 -0.66 23.57 -11.76
C LEU A 125 -0.53 23.90 -13.25
N GLY A 126 -1.41 23.35 -14.09
CA GLY A 126 -1.39 23.58 -15.53
C GLY A 126 -1.79 25.00 -15.92
N ASP A 127 -2.57 25.66 -15.07
CA ASP A 127 -2.93 27.07 -15.16
C ASP A 127 -3.17 27.64 -13.75
N PRO A 128 -2.27 28.47 -13.19
CA PRO A 128 -2.40 29.00 -11.83
C PRO A 128 -3.68 29.80 -11.58
N ASP A 129 -4.34 30.33 -12.61
CA ASP A 129 -5.56 31.14 -12.46
C ASP A 129 -6.85 30.29 -12.46
N SER A 130 -6.77 29.03 -12.92
CA SER A 130 -7.94 28.15 -13.07
C SER A 130 -7.74 26.73 -12.53
N SER A 131 -6.57 26.42 -11.99
CA SER A 131 -6.28 25.13 -11.36
C SER A 131 -5.81 25.30 -9.92
N SER A 132 -6.23 24.38 -9.07
CA SER A 132 -5.89 24.42 -7.65
C SER A 132 -5.65 23.02 -7.10
N LYS A 133 -4.97 22.94 -5.95
CA LYS A 133 -4.77 21.69 -5.23
C LYS A 133 -4.83 21.97 -3.73
N MET A 134 -5.40 21.04 -2.98
CA MET A 134 -5.39 21.06 -1.52
C MET A 134 -5.01 19.69 -0.97
N MET A 135 -4.33 19.70 0.17
CA MET A 135 -3.96 18.50 0.92
C MET A 135 -4.57 18.58 2.30
N ILE A 136 -5.18 17.49 2.73
CA ILE A 136 -5.65 17.27 4.10
C ILE A 136 -4.85 16.11 4.68
N GLU A 137 -4.26 16.34 5.84
CA GLU A 137 -3.47 15.33 6.54
C GLU A 137 -4.17 14.96 7.84
N PHE A 138 -4.49 13.68 7.97
CA PHE A 138 -4.95 13.06 9.20
C PHE A 138 -3.72 12.48 9.90
N GLU A 139 -3.24 13.16 10.95
CA GLU A 139 -1.99 12.77 11.65
C GLU A 139 -1.97 11.30 12.07
N PHE A 140 -3.10 10.78 12.56
CA PHE A 140 -3.27 9.37 12.94
C PHE A 140 -4.13 8.57 11.96
N GLY A 141 -4.38 9.14 10.77
CA GLY A 141 -5.17 8.48 9.72
C GLY A 141 -4.50 7.21 9.22
N SER A 142 -5.28 6.14 9.13
CA SER A 142 -4.88 4.86 8.55
C SER A 142 -4.92 4.89 7.01
N HIS A 143 -4.64 3.75 6.39
CA HIS A 143 -4.79 3.59 4.94
C HIS A 143 -6.21 3.94 4.48
N VAL A 144 -6.31 4.81 3.48
CA VAL A 144 -7.59 5.31 2.93
C VAL A 144 -8.41 6.13 3.95
N CYS A 145 -7.77 6.86 4.87
CA CYS A 145 -8.43 7.71 5.88
C CYS A 145 -9.44 8.75 5.33
N GLY A 146 -9.46 9.01 4.02
CA GLY A 146 -10.54 9.80 3.38
C GLY A 146 -11.90 9.11 3.33
N LEU A 147 -11.95 7.79 3.56
CA LEU A 147 -13.16 6.96 3.50
C LEU A 147 -13.39 6.13 4.77
N SER A 148 -12.46 6.14 5.71
CA SER A 148 -12.51 5.35 6.95
C SER A 148 -12.34 6.25 8.18
N PRO A 149 -12.84 5.81 9.35
CA PRO A 149 -12.49 6.44 10.63
C PRO A 149 -10.98 6.47 10.87
N THR A 150 -10.49 7.53 11.50
CA THR A 150 -9.07 7.69 11.87
C THR A 150 -8.67 6.81 13.04
N THR A 151 -9.60 6.60 13.99
CA THR A 151 -9.43 5.71 15.15
C THR A 151 -10.70 4.86 15.32
N LYS A 152 -10.66 3.90 16.25
CA LYS A 152 -11.82 3.04 16.56
C LYS A 152 -13.04 3.86 17.04
N ASP A 153 -12.78 4.94 17.76
CA ASP A 153 -13.80 5.77 18.41
C ASP A 153 -14.12 7.04 17.60
N ASP A 154 -13.56 7.18 16.41
CA ASP A 154 -13.87 8.27 15.49
C ASP A 154 -15.23 8.04 14.80
N ASP A 155 -16.26 8.73 15.28
CA ASP A 155 -17.61 8.75 14.69
C ASP A 155 -17.88 10.03 13.86
N THR A 156 -16.85 10.85 13.63
CA THR A 156 -17.00 12.19 13.05
C THR A 156 -17.29 12.18 11.54
N LEU A 157 -16.94 11.08 10.85
CA LEU A 157 -17.00 10.96 9.39
C LEU A 157 -16.27 12.11 8.68
N CYS A 158 -15.19 12.63 9.28
CA CYS A 158 -14.56 13.86 8.81
C CYS A 158 -13.97 13.74 7.39
N GLY A 159 -13.25 12.66 7.08
CA GLY A 159 -12.74 12.39 5.73
C GLY A 159 -13.85 12.42 4.66
N PRO A 160 -14.91 11.60 4.80
CA PRO A 160 -16.06 11.64 3.91
C PRO A 160 -16.74 13.01 3.82
N SER A 161 -16.83 13.74 4.93
CA SER A 161 -17.44 15.08 4.98
C SER A 161 -16.64 16.11 4.18
N ILE A 162 -15.30 16.07 4.28
CA ILE A 162 -14.40 16.92 3.48
C ILE A 162 -14.53 16.59 1.99
N VAL A 163 -14.55 15.30 1.62
CA VAL A 163 -14.75 14.89 0.22
C VAL A 163 -16.10 15.39 -0.31
N ALA A 164 -17.16 15.26 0.49
CA ALA A 164 -18.48 15.76 0.12
C ALA A 164 -18.47 17.29 -0.04
N SER A 165 -17.84 18.02 0.87
CA SER A 165 -17.71 19.48 0.76
C SER A 165 -16.93 19.89 -0.49
N PHE A 166 -15.79 19.26 -0.80
CA PHE A 166 -15.04 19.52 -2.03
C PHE A 166 -15.90 19.34 -3.29
N ILE A 167 -16.76 18.31 -3.33
CA ILE A 167 -17.68 18.10 -4.45
C ILE A 167 -18.78 19.17 -4.49
N LEU A 168 -19.37 19.51 -3.34
CA LEU A 168 -20.46 20.50 -3.23
C LEU A 168 -20.01 21.91 -3.60
N GLU A 169 -18.78 22.27 -3.25
CA GLU A 169 -18.13 23.53 -3.61
C GLU A 169 -17.53 23.51 -5.02
N SER A 170 -17.91 22.53 -5.86
CA SER A 170 -17.45 22.41 -7.25
C SER A 170 -15.92 22.38 -7.41
N GLY A 171 -15.24 21.81 -6.41
CA GLY A 171 -13.79 21.73 -6.37
C GLY A 171 -13.08 23.03 -5.96
N ASP A 172 -13.80 24.05 -5.46
CA ASP A 172 -13.17 25.24 -4.90
C ASP A 172 -12.45 24.90 -3.59
N THR A 173 -11.11 24.85 -3.68
CA THR A 173 -10.23 24.47 -2.57
C THR A 173 -10.24 25.46 -1.41
N GLU A 174 -10.69 26.70 -1.62
CA GLU A 174 -10.78 27.71 -0.56
C GLU A 174 -12.11 27.64 0.20
N ALA A 175 -13.13 26.99 -0.37
CA ALA A 175 -14.46 26.88 0.20
C ALA A 175 -14.70 25.55 0.94
N VAL A 176 -13.79 24.57 0.83
CA VAL A 176 -13.95 23.26 1.46
C VAL A 176 -14.00 23.38 2.99
N ASP A 177 -15.08 22.85 3.56
CA ASP A 177 -15.27 22.78 5.00
C ASP A 177 -14.40 21.68 5.61
N THR A 178 -13.41 22.11 6.39
CA THR A 178 -12.47 21.25 7.14
C THR A 178 -12.69 21.34 8.64
N SER A 179 -13.78 21.97 9.10
CA SER A 179 -14.04 22.22 10.52
C SER A 179 -14.14 20.95 11.36
N CYS A 180 -14.54 19.83 10.76
CA CYS A 180 -14.58 18.53 11.43
C CYS A 180 -13.22 18.05 11.94
N MET A 181 -12.10 18.52 11.36
CA MET A 181 -10.75 18.15 11.78
C MET A 181 -10.49 18.52 13.25
N ALA A 182 -11.12 19.59 13.74
CA ALA A 182 -11.00 20.03 15.13
C ALA A 182 -11.70 19.11 16.14
N ASN A 183 -12.56 18.20 15.66
CA ASN A 183 -13.32 17.26 16.48
C ASN A 183 -12.77 15.83 16.40
N LEU A 184 -11.67 15.61 15.66
CA LEU A 184 -11.06 14.29 15.60
C LEU A 184 -10.58 13.87 16.99
N PRO A 185 -10.77 12.60 17.37
CA PRO A 185 -10.27 12.10 18.65
C PRO A 185 -8.74 12.10 18.66
N GLU A 186 -8.17 12.36 19.83
CA GLU A 186 -6.73 12.17 20.05
C GLU A 186 -6.38 10.69 20.03
N LEU A 187 -5.18 10.35 19.56
CA LEU A 187 -4.66 9.00 19.69
C LEU A 187 -4.29 8.74 21.15
N GLU A 188 -5.05 7.88 21.81
CA GLU A 188 -4.73 7.41 23.16
C GLU A 188 -4.07 6.02 23.12
N LEU A 189 -2.79 5.95 23.51
CA LEU A 189 -2.09 4.70 23.80
C LEU A 189 -2.17 4.41 25.30
N ASN A 190 -3.34 3.95 25.76
CA ASN A 190 -3.62 3.69 27.17
C ASN A 190 -3.58 2.19 27.53
N ASP A 191 -3.64 1.87 28.83
CA ASP A 191 -3.59 0.49 29.34
C ASP A 191 -4.75 -0.37 28.81
N ASP A 192 -5.91 0.22 28.55
CA ASP A 192 -7.07 -0.48 27.99
C ASP A 192 -6.84 -0.82 26.50
N ALA A 193 -6.23 0.08 25.73
CA ALA A 193 -5.80 -0.18 24.36
C ALA A 193 -4.75 -1.29 24.33
N PHE A 194 -3.80 -1.29 25.27
CA PHE A 194 -2.83 -2.36 25.43
C PHE A 194 -3.50 -3.68 25.82
N ALA A 195 -4.47 -3.66 26.73
CA ALA A 195 -5.23 -4.84 27.13
C ALA A 195 -5.99 -5.45 25.94
N MET A 196 -6.65 -4.65 25.10
CA MET A 196 -7.28 -5.12 23.87
C MET A 196 -6.28 -5.79 22.92
N VAL A 197 -5.08 -5.22 22.76
CA VAL A 197 -4.03 -5.84 21.93
C VAL A 197 -3.61 -7.19 22.53
N VAL A 198 -3.36 -7.25 23.83
CA VAL A 198 -3.01 -8.50 24.53
C VAL A 198 -4.11 -9.54 24.38
N GLU A 199 -5.38 -9.16 24.53
CA GLU A 199 -6.52 -10.05 24.33
C GLU A 199 -6.56 -10.60 22.90
N SER A 200 -6.43 -9.73 21.89
CA SER A 200 -6.41 -10.16 20.48
C SER A 200 -5.25 -11.10 20.15
N LEU A 201 -4.07 -10.87 20.75
CA LEU A 201 -2.91 -11.76 20.60
C LEU A 201 -3.15 -13.12 21.28
N VAL A 202 -3.77 -13.13 22.47
CA VAL A 202 -4.14 -14.36 23.17
C VAL A 202 -5.18 -15.16 22.37
N GLU A 203 -6.16 -14.49 21.77
CA GLU A 203 -7.14 -15.12 20.88
C GLU A 203 -6.49 -15.71 19.63
N ALA A 204 -5.65 -14.95 18.93
CA ALA A 204 -4.92 -15.44 17.76
C ALA A 204 -4.05 -16.66 18.09
N GLN A 205 -3.35 -16.65 19.22
CA GLN A 205 -2.57 -17.81 19.69
C GLN A 205 -3.45 -19.01 20.02
N ARG A 206 -4.66 -18.78 20.54
CA ARG A 206 -5.62 -19.84 20.84
C ARG A 206 -6.16 -20.49 19.56
N GLU A 207 -6.48 -19.69 18.56
CA GLU A 207 -6.92 -20.16 17.25
C GLU A 207 -5.82 -20.95 16.54
N GLN A 208 -4.58 -20.46 16.59
CA GLN A 208 -3.43 -21.16 16.01
C GLN A 208 -3.22 -22.53 16.68
N LYS A 209 -3.31 -22.61 18.02
CA LYS A 209 -3.23 -23.89 18.75
C LYS A 209 -4.38 -24.85 18.44
N LEU A 210 -5.58 -24.33 18.18
CA LEU A 210 -6.72 -25.15 17.77
C LEU A 210 -6.53 -25.71 16.35
N ASN A 211 -5.98 -24.90 15.44
CA ASN A 211 -5.68 -25.33 14.07
C ASN A 211 -4.55 -26.38 14.05
N ASP A 212 -3.45 -26.15 14.78
CA ASP A 212 -2.34 -27.11 14.90
C ASP A 212 -2.77 -28.42 15.60
N GLY A 213 -3.69 -28.32 16.57
CA GLY A 213 -4.26 -29.48 17.27
C GLY A 213 -5.18 -30.34 16.40
N THR A 214 -5.68 -29.80 15.28
CA THR A 214 -6.56 -30.53 14.37
C THR A 214 -5.75 -31.34 13.35
N GLU A 215 -4.56 -30.86 12.93
CA GLU A 215 -3.64 -31.59 12.04
C GLU A 215 -2.96 -32.79 12.73
N ALA A 216 -2.82 -32.79 14.05
CA ALA A 216 -2.26 -33.92 14.80
C ALA A 216 -3.22 -35.12 14.99
N SER A 217 -4.43 -35.06 14.43
CA SER A 217 -5.48 -36.07 14.62
C SER A 217 -5.98 -36.76 13.34
N GLY A 218 -5.28 -36.57 12.20
CA GLY A 218 -5.56 -37.20 10.90
C GLY A 218 -4.63 -38.36 10.57
#